data_AF-A0A0Q6NBA4-F1
#
_entry.id   AF-A0A0Q6NBA4-F1
#
_cell.length_a   1.000
_cell.length_b   1.000
_cell.length_c   1.000
_cell.angle_alpha   90.00
_cell.angle_beta   90.00
_cell.angle_gamma   90.00
#
_symmetry.space_group_name_H-M   'P 1'
#
loop_
_entity.id
_entity.type
_entity.pdbx_description
1 polymer ?
#
loop_
_entity_poly.entity_id
_entity_poly.type
_entity_poly.pdbx_seq_one_letter_code
_entity_poly.pdbx_strand_id
1 'polypeptide(L)'
;METFQKLEVLLDTPGLNAVEEASALLHPLRETGGPRAEAIDHFILDFMTLIFVVEAGFEHFCPAARKLARTRLALIKMLRR
;
A
#
# COMPACT_ATOMS: atom_id res chain seq x y z
N MET A 1 -13.09 -0.02 -8.06
CA MET A 1 -12.01 -0.39 -8.99
C MET A 1 -10.95 0.71 -9.06
N GLU A 2 -11.34 1.97 -9.26
CA GLU A 2 -10.40 3.10 -9.37
C GLU A 2 -9.45 3.29 -8.19
N THR A 3 -9.92 3.18 -6.93
CA THR A 3 -9.06 3.28 -5.73
C THR A 3 -7.86 2.32 -5.80
N PHE A 4 -8.13 1.06 -6.16
CA PHE A 4 -7.08 0.05 -6.20
C PHE A 4 -6.13 0.24 -7.39
N GLN A 5 -6.63 0.72 -8.52
CA GLN A 5 -5.78 1.05 -9.67
C GLN A 5 -4.81 2.20 -9.31
N LYS A 6 -5.31 3.24 -8.63
CA LYS A 6 -4.46 4.33 -8.12
C LYS A 6 -3.40 3.81 -7.14
N LEU A 7 -3.77 2.90 -6.24
CA LEU A 7 -2.82 2.26 -5.33
C LEU A 7 -1.75 1.44 -6.07
N GLU A 8 -2.11 0.69 -7.12
CA GLU A 8 -1.11 -0.03 -7.94
C GLU A 8 -0.13 0.93 -8.62
N VAL A 9 -0.61 2.07 -9.12
CA VAL A 9 0.26 3.12 -9.70
C VAL A 9 1.22 3.68 -8.66
N LEU A 10 0.74 3.94 -7.43
CA LEU A 10 1.59 4.40 -6.33
C LEU A 10 2.67 3.39 -5.93
N LEU A 11 2.40 2.09 -6.09
CA LEU A 11 3.41 1.04 -5.86
C LEU A 11 4.47 0.99 -6.97
N ASP A 12 4.11 1.30 -8.21
CA ASP A 12 5.06 1.33 -9.31
C ASP A 12 5.94 2.58 -9.26
N THR A 13 5.36 3.74 -8.97
CA THR A 13 6.03 5.03 -9.01
C THR A 13 5.67 5.87 -7.78
N PRO A 14 6.25 5.57 -6.60
CA PRO A 14 5.98 6.33 -5.39
C PRO A 14 6.54 7.76 -5.50
N GLY A 15 5.68 8.76 -5.31
CA GLY A 15 6.06 10.17 -5.18
C GLY A 15 6.27 10.61 -3.73
N LEU A 16 6.60 11.89 -3.53
CA LEU A 16 6.92 12.50 -2.22
C LEU A 16 5.81 12.35 -1.16
N ASN A 17 4.55 12.25 -1.57
CA ASN A 17 3.39 12.18 -0.66
C ASN A 17 2.63 10.85 -0.81
N ALA A 18 3.31 9.80 -1.26
CA ALA A 18 2.63 8.58 -1.66
C ALA A 18 1.91 7.89 -0.50
N VAL A 19 2.48 7.92 0.72
CA VAL A 19 1.84 7.33 1.93
C VAL A 19 0.55 8.07 2.28
N GLU A 20 0.56 9.39 2.25
CA GLU A 20 -0.59 10.24 2.53
C GLU A 20 -1.69 10.00 1.50
N GLU A 21 -1.33 9.93 0.23
CA GLU A 21 -2.27 9.64 -0.86
C GLU A 21 -2.88 8.24 -0.71
N ALA A 22 -2.07 7.22 -0.43
CA ALA A 22 -2.54 5.87 -0.19
C ALA A 22 -3.46 5.79 1.03
N SER A 23 -3.12 6.49 2.11
CA SER A 23 -3.93 6.55 3.32
C SER A 23 -5.29 7.22 3.06
N ALA A 24 -5.31 8.31 2.30
CA ALA A 24 -6.54 8.99 1.90
C ALA A 24 -7.43 8.11 1.01
N LEU A 25 -6.83 7.35 0.08
CA LEU A 25 -7.54 6.40 -0.77
C LEU A 25 -8.15 5.23 0.02
N LEU A 26 -7.50 4.79 1.10
CA LEU A 26 -7.94 3.66 1.93
C LEU A 26 -8.87 4.06 3.08
N HIS A 27 -8.87 5.33 3.49
CA HIS A 27 -9.70 5.83 4.59
C HIS A 27 -11.19 5.47 4.45
N PRO A 28 -11.85 5.61 3.27
CA PRO A 28 -13.26 5.22 3.12
C PRO A 28 -13.51 3.71 3.26
N LEU A 29 -12.48 2.88 3.11
CA LEU A 29 -12.57 1.43 3.26
C LEU A 29 -12.27 0.98 4.69
N ARG A 30 -11.76 1.88 5.54
CA ARG A 30 -11.35 1.58 6.90
C ARG A 30 -12.58 1.54 7.81
N GLU A 31 -13.01 0.33 8.13
CA GLU A 31 -13.97 0.10 9.20
C GLU A 31 -13.27 0.27 10.56
N THR A 32 -14.03 0.62 11.60
CA THR A 32 -13.49 0.79 12.95
C THR A 32 -13.09 -0.58 13.50
N GLY A 33 -11.80 -0.92 13.37
CA GLY A 33 -11.26 -2.21 13.80
C GLY A 33 -11.57 -3.38 12.84
N GLY A 34 -11.18 -4.57 13.25
CA GLY A 34 -11.37 -5.81 12.49
C GLY A 34 -10.33 -6.08 11.39
N PRO A 35 -10.46 -7.20 10.67
CA PRO A 35 -9.44 -7.70 9.75
C PRO A 35 -9.10 -6.73 8.61
N ARG A 36 -10.07 -5.90 8.19
CA ARG A 36 -9.86 -4.92 7.10
C ARG A 36 -9.00 -3.75 7.56
N ALA A 37 -9.22 -3.23 8.78
CA ALA A 37 -8.39 -2.17 9.35
C ALA A 37 -6.94 -2.65 9.53
N GLU A 38 -6.77 -3.86 10.06
CA GLU A 38 -5.45 -4.48 10.22
C GLU A 38 -4.74 -4.71 8.87
N ALA A 39 -5.47 -5.16 7.83
CA ALA A 39 -4.91 -5.33 6.49
C ALA A 39 -4.48 -3.99 5.87
N ILE A 40 -5.22 -2.89 6.14
CA ILE A 40 -4.85 -1.53 5.74
C ILE A 40 -3.58 -1.08 6.46
N ASP A 41 -3.50 -1.25 7.78
CA ASP A 41 -2.34 -0.84 8.56
C ASP A 41 -1.06 -1.60 8.10
N HIS A 42 -1.17 -2.91 7.84
CA HIS A 42 -0.09 -3.71 7.26
C HIS A 42 0.31 -3.26 5.85
N PHE A 43 -0.65 -2.93 5.00
CA PHE A 43 -0.35 -2.40 3.66
C PHE A 43 0.43 -1.08 3.75
N ILE A 44 0.04 -0.17 4.63
CA ILE A 44 0.74 1.10 4.82
C ILE A 44 2.17 0.86 5.30
N LEU A 45 2.41 -0.07 6.23
CA LEU A 45 3.76 -0.43 6.68
C LEU A 45 4.63 -0.99 5.55
N ASP A 46 4.10 -1.92 4.75
CA ASP A 46 4.82 -2.48 3.61
C ASP A 46 5.07 -1.41 2.53
N PHE A 47 4.17 -0.44 2.39
CA PHE A 47 4.34 0.65 1.46
C PHE A 47 5.38 1.69 1.92
N MET A 48 5.40 2.02 3.22
CA MET A 48 6.47 2.83 3.82
C MET A 48 7.83 2.15 3.65
N THR A 49 7.87 0.82 3.76
CA THR A 49 9.09 0.03 3.52
C THR A 49 9.54 0.15 2.05
N LEU A 50 8.61 0.10 1.09
CA LEU A 50 8.93 0.34 -0.31
C LEU A 50 9.51 1.74 -0.54
N ILE A 51 8.90 2.77 0.04
CA ILE A 51 9.38 4.16 -0.08
C ILE A 51 10.77 4.29 0.53
N PHE A 52 10.98 3.76 1.74
CA PHE A 52 12.28 3.74 2.38
C PHE A 52 13.36 3.08 1.49
N VAL A 53 13.05 1.93 0.89
CA VAL A 53 13.97 1.22 -0.02
C VAL A 53 14.31 2.07 -1.25
N VAL A 54 13.33 2.76 -1.84
CA VAL A 54 13.52 3.66 -2.98
C VAL A 54 14.38 4.87 -2.58
N GLU A 55 14.03 5.54 -1.50
CA GLU A 55 14.72 6.75 -1.01
C GLU A 55 16.15 6.46 -0.55
N ALA A 56 16.38 5.31 0.07
CA ALA A 56 17.71 4.88 0.49
C ALA A 56 18.58 4.37 -0.68
N GLY A 57 18.06 4.33 -1.91
CA GLY A 57 18.80 3.89 -3.09
C GLY A 57 19.02 2.38 -3.19
N PHE A 58 18.24 1.57 -2.45
CA PHE A 58 18.34 0.11 -2.49
C PHE A 58 17.47 -0.51 -3.59
N GLU A 59 17.66 -0.06 -4.83
CA GLU A 59 16.80 -0.38 -5.98
C GLU A 59 16.64 -1.89 -6.24
N HIS A 60 17.64 -2.69 -5.91
CA HIS A 60 17.61 -4.16 -6.04
C HIS A 60 16.57 -4.84 -5.13
N PHE A 61 16.14 -4.18 -4.04
CA PHE A 61 15.07 -4.67 -3.17
C PHE A 61 13.68 -4.16 -3.57
N CYS A 62 13.57 -3.15 -4.45
CA CYS A 62 12.29 -2.59 -4.88
C CYS A 62 11.31 -3.65 -5.41
N PRO A 63 11.71 -4.65 -6.24
CA PRO A 63 10.78 -5.69 -6.70
C PRO A 63 10.18 -6.51 -5.55
N ALA A 64 10.99 -6.83 -4.53
CA ALA A 64 10.54 -7.58 -3.37
C ALA A 64 9.59 -6.75 -2.50
N ALA A 65 9.94 -5.50 -2.22
CA ALA A 65 9.10 -4.58 -1.45
C ALA A 65 7.75 -4.30 -2.15
N ARG A 66 7.74 -4.09 -3.48
CA ARG A 66 6.50 -3.99 -4.26
C ARG A 66 5.64 -5.25 -4.15
N LYS A 67 6.26 -6.43 -4.21
CA LYS A 67 5.53 -7.71 -4.08
C LYS A 67 4.86 -7.84 -2.71
N LEU A 68 5.54 -7.44 -1.63
CA LEU A 68 4.96 -7.42 -0.28
C LEU A 68 3.72 -6.52 -0.22
N ALA A 69 3.88 -5.26 -0.63
CA ALA A 69 2.77 -4.30 -0.62
C ALA A 69 1.60 -4.74 -1.51
N ARG A 70 1.86 -5.31 -2.70
CA ARG A 70 0.81 -5.88 -3.58
C ARG A 70 0.08 -7.05 -2.95
N THR A 71 0.80 -7.91 -2.22
CA THR A 71 0.20 -9.04 -1.52
C THR A 71 -0.78 -8.54 -0.45
N ARG A 72 -0.40 -7.51 0.33
CA ARG A 72 -1.32 -6.87 1.29
C ARG A 72 -2.49 -6.16 0.61
N LEU A 73 -2.24 -5.48 -0.51
CA LEU A 73 -3.30 -4.84 -1.29
C LEU A 73 -4.34 -5.84 -1.80
N ALA A 74 -3.89 -7.03 -2.23
CA ALA A 74 -4.78 -8.13 -2.62
C ALA A 74 -5.65 -8.62 -1.45
N LEU A 75 -5.10 -8.70 -0.23
CA LEU A 75 -5.89 -9.05 0.96
C LEU A 75 -6.98 -8.02 1.25
N ILE A 76 -6.66 -6.71 1.16
CA ILE A 76 -7.66 -5.64 1.31
C ILE A 76 -8.78 -5.79 0.29
N LYS A 77 -8.45 -6.12 -0.98
CA LYS A 77 -9.44 -6.38 -2.04
C LYS A 77 -10.36 -7.56 -1.69
N MET A 78 -9.84 -8.63 -1.10
CA MET A 78 -10.60 -9.83 -0.73
C MET A 78 -11.51 -9.60 0.49
N LEU A 79 -11.08 -8.77 1.45
CA LEU A 79 -11.84 -8.43 2.65
C LEU A 79 -12.97 -7.43 2.39
N ARG A 80 -13.16 -6.97 1.15
CA ARG A 80 -14.18 -5.99 0.72
C ARG A 80 -15.60 -6.58 0.60
N ARG A 81 -15.92 -7.68 1.28
CA ARG A 81 -17.30 -8.21 1.31
C ARG A 81 -18.21 -7.32 2.14
#